data_AF-A0A6A4R1V3-F1
#
_entry.id   AF-A0A6A4R1V3-F1
#
_cell.length_a   1.000
_cell.length_b   1.000
_cell.length_c   1.000
_cell.angle_alpha   90.00
_cell.angle_beta   90.00
_cell.angle_gamma   90.00
#
_symmetry.space_group_name_H-M   'P 1'
#
loop_
_entity.id
_entity.type
_entity.pdbx_description
1 polymer ?
#
loop_
_entity_poly.entity_id
_entity_poly.type
_entity_poly.pdbx_seq_one_letter_code
_entity_poly.pdbx_strand_id
1 'polypeptide(L)'
;MAHKKCWNCIWLECDSSLVVDISKGKGSPPWMLLNKWLKCRDILASMDYKVTHIFREDNVCADRLANYGISSNCFTFWDTIPQFLLYELMC
;
A
#
# COMPACT_ATOMS: atom_id res chain seq x y z
N MET A 1 -9.91 1.13 -4.53
CA MET A 1 -10.04 2.59 -4.73
C MET A 1 -9.45 3.03 -6.06
N ALA A 2 -8.22 2.64 -6.39
CA ALA A 2 -7.65 2.91 -7.71
C ALA A 2 -8.56 2.45 -8.87
N HIS A 3 -9.14 1.26 -8.78
CA HIS A 3 -10.12 0.75 -9.75
C HIS A 3 -11.35 1.66 -9.92
N LYS A 4 -11.84 2.25 -8.81
CA LYS A 4 -12.98 3.19 -8.84
C LYS A 4 -12.59 4.54 -9.43
N LYS A 5 -11.30 4.89 -9.40
CA LYS A 5 -10.72 6.09 -10.03
C LYS A 5 -10.24 5.83 -11.46
N CYS A 6 -10.50 4.64 -12.01
CA CYS A 6 -10.01 4.23 -13.34
C CYS A 6 -8.49 4.35 -13.50
N TRP A 7 -7.75 4.22 -12.40
CA TRP A 7 -6.28 4.15 -12.46
C TRP A 7 -5.90 2.75 -12.94
N ASN A 8 -5.54 2.68 -14.22
CA ASN A 8 -5.21 1.41 -14.88
C ASN A 8 -3.72 1.09 -14.82
N CYS A 9 -2.86 2.06 -14.54
CA CYS A 9 -1.41 1.89 -14.37
C CYS A 9 -1.03 2.31 -12.96
N ILE A 10 -0.54 1.37 -12.14
CA ILE A 10 -0.24 1.62 -10.73
C ILE A 10 1.15 1.13 -10.37
N TRP A 11 1.91 1.97 -9.69
CA TRP A 11 3.14 1.56 -9.04
C TRP A 11 2.92 1.51 -7.53
N LEU A 12 3.09 0.32 -6.94
CA LEU A 12 3.01 0.07 -5.51
C LEU A 12 4.42 -0.09 -4.94
N GLU A 13 4.77 0.79 -4.02
CA GLU A 13 6.03 0.76 -3.29
C GLU A 13 5.76 0.28 -1.86
N CYS A 14 6.62 -0.61 -1.35
CA CYS A 14 6.45 -1.21 -0.04
C CYS A 14 7.82 -1.52 0.58
N ASP A 15 7.97 -1.27 1.88
CA ASP A 15 9.16 -1.61 2.67
C ASP A 15 9.18 -3.08 3.15
N SER A 16 8.06 -3.79 3.01
CA SER A 16 8.00 -5.21 3.33
C SER A 16 8.45 -6.06 2.15
N SER A 17 9.71 -6.51 2.21
CA SER A 17 10.26 -7.49 1.25
C SER A 17 9.36 -8.74 1.10
N LEU A 18 8.76 -9.20 2.20
CA LEU A 18 7.83 -10.34 2.19
C LEU A 18 6.60 -10.05 1.31
N VAL A 19 5.97 -8.88 1.46
CA VAL A 19 4.79 -8.52 0.65
C VAL A 19 5.16 -8.42 -0.83
N VAL A 20 6.32 -7.84 -1.13
CA VAL A 20 6.84 -7.73 -2.50
C VAL A 20 7.08 -9.13 -3.09
N ASP A 21 7.65 -10.07 -2.35
CA ASP A 21 7.89 -11.43 -2.83
C ASP A 21 6.59 -12.22 -3.05
N ILE A 22 5.62 -12.11 -2.13
CA ILE A 22 4.31 -12.74 -2.32
C ILE A 22 3.61 -12.15 -3.56
N SER A 23 3.71 -10.83 -3.78
CA SER A 23 3.15 -10.18 -4.99
C SER A 23 3.76 -10.69 -6.30
N LYS A 24 5.02 -11.16 -6.25
CA LYS A 24 5.75 -11.74 -7.37
C LYS A 24 5.59 -13.27 -7.47
N GLY A 25 4.71 -13.86 -6.66
CA GLY A 25 4.48 -15.31 -6.65
C GLY A 25 5.60 -16.13 -6.00
N LYS A 26 6.52 -15.49 -5.26
CA LYS A 26 7.64 -16.16 -4.57
C LYS A 26 7.29 -16.64 -3.16
N GLY A 27 6.01 -16.60 -2.79
CA GLY A 27 5.53 -17.01 -1.47
C GLY A 27 4.01 -16.98 -1.38
N SER A 28 3.50 -17.43 -0.24
CA SER A 28 2.07 -17.42 0.07
C SER A 28 1.78 -16.46 1.20
N PRO A 29 0.66 -15.72 1.15
CA PRO A 29 0.23 -14.91 2.28
C PRO A 29 -0.13 -15.82 3.47
N PRO A 30 -0.05 -15.30 4.72
CA PRO A 30 -0.61 -16.00 5.87
C PRO A 30 -2.05 -16.42 5.62
N TRP A 31 -2.44 -17.62 6.04
CA TRP A 31 -3.76 -18.20 5.76
C TRP A 31 -4.91 -17.28 6.19
N MET A 32 -4.77 -16.58 7.32
CA MET A 32 -5.74 -15.61 7.84
C MET A 32 -5.99 -14.43 6.89
N LEU A 33 -5.02 -14.12 6.03
CA LEU A 33 -5.07 -13.02 5.08
C LEU A 33 -5.37 -13.48 3.65
N LEU A 34 -5.41 -14.79 3.39
CA LEU A 34 -5.53 -15.35 2.04
C LEU A 34 -6.76 -14.80 1.30
N ASN A 35 -7.93 -14.76 1.94
CA ASN A 35 -9.15 -14.23 1.33
C ASN A 35 -9.05 -12.74 0.96
N LYS A 36 -8.35 -11.94 1.78
CA LYS A 36 -8.11 -10.51 1.49
C LYS A 36 -7.11 -10.36 0.36
N TRP A 37 -6.05 -11.17 0.38
CA TRP A 37 -5.02 -11.20 -0.65
C TRP A 37 -5.59 -11.55 -2.03
N LEU A 38 -6.40 -12.62 -2.13
CA LEU A 38 -7.03 -13.03 -3.39
C LEU A 38 -7.89 -11.91 -3.97
N LYS A 39 -8.71 -11.25 -3.15
CA LYS A 39 -9.51 -10.09 -3.59
C LYS A 39 -8.65 -8.94 -4.12
N CYS A 40 -7.56 -8.60 -3.42
CA CYS A 40 -6.64 -7.56 -3.88
C CYS A 40 -5.98 -7.96 -5.20
N ARG A 41 -5.53 -9.20 -5.32
CA ARG A 41 -4.91 -9.73 -6.53
C ARG A 41 -5.87 -9.70 -7.72
N ASP A 42 -7.13 -10.08 -7.53
CA ASP A 42 -8.12 -10.08 -8.61
C ASP A 42 -8.40 -8.66 -9.11
N ILE A 43 -8.40 -7.67 -8.21
CA ILE A 43 -8.50 -6.24 -8.58
C ILE A 43 -7.24 -5.76 -9.30
N LEU A 44 -6.06 -6.16 -8.86
CA LEU A 44 -4.79 -5.78 -9.49
C LEU A 44 -4.62 -6.45 -10.87
N ALA A 45 -5.16 -7.66 -11.05
CA ALA A 45 -5.09 -8.38 -12.31
C ALA A 45 -5.88 -7.69 -13.44
N SER A 46 -6.81 -6.78 -13.12
CA SER A 46 -7.49 -5.94 -14.12
C SER A 46 -6.73 -4.64 -14.44
N MET A 47 -5.52 -4.47 -13.91
CA MET A 47 -4.67 -3.28 -14.08
C MET A 47 -3.28 -3.67 -14.56
N ASP A 48 -2.60 -2.71 -15.18
CA ASP A 48 -1.15 -2.74 -15.29
C ASP A 48 -0.56 -2.28 -13.96
N TYR A 49 0.14 -3.18 -13.26
CA TYR A 49 0.69 -2.87 -11.95
C TYR A 49 2.13 -3.35 -11.79
N LYS A 50 2.89 -2.57 -11.04
CA LYS A 50 4.25 -2.90 -10.63
C LYS A 50 4.36 -2.82 -9.11
N VAL A 51 5.01 -3.80 -8.50
CA VAL A 51 5.31 -3.79 -7.07
C VAL A 51 6.83 -3.79 -6.87
N THR A 52 7.35 -2.80 -6.15
CA THR A 52 8.78 -2.70 -5.81
C THR A 52 9.00 -2.56 -4.33
N HIS A 53 10.17 -3.01 -3.92
CA HIS A 53 10.68 -2.76 -2.58
C HIS A 53 11.28 -1.36 -2.51
N ILE A 54 11.04 -0.66 -1.42
CA ILE A 54 11.74 0.59 -1.05
C ILE A 54 12.36 0.44 0.33
N PHE A 55 13.33 1.28 0.67
CA PHE A 55 13.90 1.29 2.01
C PHE A 55 12.90 1.85 3.01
N ARG A 56 13.05 1.46 4.28
CA ARG A 56 12.14 1.87 5.34
C ARG A 56 12.16 3.38 5.56
N GLU A 57 13.33 3.98 5.40
CA GLU A 57 13.58 5.42 5.46
C GLU A 57 12.80 6.20 4.40
N ASP A 58 12.53 5.59 3.24
CA ASP A 58 11.75 6.18 2.15
C ASP A 58 10.24 5.91 2.31
N ASN A 59 9.84 5.00 3.22
CA ASN A 59 8.46 4.61 3.46
C ASN A 59 7.78 5.40 4.60
N VAL A 60 8.41 6.47 5.10
CA VAL A 60 7.97 7.22 6.29
C VAL A 60 6.53 7.74 6.17
N CYS A 61 6.10 8.14 4.98
CA CYS A 61 4.72 8.58 4.76
C CYS A 61 3.70 7.48 5.05
N ALA A 62 3.94 6.25 4.55
CA ALA A 62 3.04 5.12 4.78
C ALA A 62 3.03 4.69 6.25
N ASP A 63 4.20 4.69 6.90
CA ASP A 63 4.35 4.39 8.32
C ASP A 63 3.55 5.37 9.19
N ARG A 64 3.63 6.67 8.90
CA ARG A 64 2.86 7.69 9.62
C ARG A 64 1.36 7.55 9.39
N LEU A 65 0.92 7.22 8.17
CA LEU A 65 -0.49 6.94 7.89
C LEU A 65 -1.00 5.73 8.68
N ALA A 66 -0.20 4.65 8.74
CA ALA A 66 -0.55 3.47 9.53
C ALA A 66 -0.63 3.78 11.03
N ASN A 67 0.34 4.53 11.57
CA ASN A 67 0.35 4.97 12.97
C ASN A 67 -0.85 5.88 13.30
N TYR A 68 -1.20 6.79 12.38
CA TYR A 68 -2.40 7.62 12.54
C TYR A 68 -3.65 6.73 12.65
N GLY A 69 -3.83 5.77 11.75
CA GLY A 69 -4.98 4.84 11.79
C GLY A 69 -5.09 4.05 13.09
N ILE A 70 -3.97 3.64 13.68
CA ILE A 70 -3.93 2.99 15.01
C ILE A 70 -4.37 3.98 16.10
N SER A 71 -3.80 5.19 16.12
CA SER A 71 -4.06 6.18 17.16
C SER A 71 -5.49 6.74 17.12
N SER A 72 -6.03 6.96 15.92
CA SER A 72 -7.36 7.54 15.73
C SER A 72 -8.47 6.49 15.70
N ASN A 73 -8.11 5.20 15.59
CA ASN A 73 -9.05 4.09 15.36
C ASN A 73 -10.04 4.38 14.21
N CYS A 74 -9.54 4.97 13.12
CA CYS A 74 -10.36 5.38 11.97
C CYS A 74 -9.94 4.68 10.68
N PHE A 75 -10.92 4.51 9.79
CA PHE A 75 -10.70 4.05 8.43
C PHE A 75 -10.86 5.22 7.47
N THR A 76 -9.76 5.93 7.23
CA THR A 76 -9.74 7.20 6.49
C THR A 76 -8.94 7.07 5.20
N PHE A 77 -9.30 7.88 4.21
CA PHE A 77 -8.60 8.03 2.95
C PHE A 77 -8.31 9.49 2.69
N TRP A 78 -7.21 9.74 2.00
CA TRP A 78 -6.74 11.09 1.71
C TRP A 78 -6.55 11.24 0.20
N ASP A 79 -7.33 12.14 -0.39
CA ASP A 79 -7.14 12.58 -1.78
C ASP A 79 -6.07 13.69 -1.89
N THR A 80 -5.78 14.35 -0.78
CA THR A 80 -4.76 15.38 -0.62
C THR A 80 -3.87 15.05 0.57
N ILE A 81 -2.61 15.50 0.54
CA ILE A 81 -1.66 15.25 1.63
C ILE A 81 -2.23 15.80 2.96
N PRO A 82 -2.41 14.97 4.00
CA PRO A 82 -2.84 15.45 5.31
C PRO A 82 -1.77 16.30 5.99
N GLN A 83 -2.21 17.24 6.83
CA GLN A 83 -1.34 18.24 7.46
C GLN A 83 -0.19 17.62 8.27
N PHE A 84 -0.41 16.47 8.90
CA PHE A 84 0.61 15.77 9.70
C PHE A 84 1.73 15.11 8.87
N LEU A 85 1.57 15.02 7.54
CA LEU A 85 2.58 14.51 6.61
C LEU A 85 3.36 15.61 5.88
N LEU A 86 2.89 16.87 5.93
CA LEU A 86 3.52 17.96 5.17
C LEU A 86 5.01 18.15 5.52
N TYR A 87 5.37 17.97 6.80
CA TYR A 87 6.75 18.11 7.26
C TYR A 87 7.73 17.11 6.64
N GLU A 88 7.26 15.95 6.17
CA GLU A 88 8.12 14.93 5.56
C GLU A 88 8.39 15.19 4.08
N LEU A 89 7.52 15.96 3.41
CA LEU A 89 7.58 16.22 1.97
C LEU A 89 8.19 17.58 1.63
N MET A 90 8.56 18.37 2.63
CA MET A 90 9.18 19.69 2.47
C MET A 90 10.70 19.70 2.70
N CYS A 91 11.33 18.52 2.71
CA CYS A 91 12.78 18.35 2.75
C CYS A 91 13.38 18.30 1.33
#